data_AF-A0A813APE3-F1
#
_entry.id   AF-A0A813APE3-F1
#
_cell.length_a   1.000
_cell.length_b   1.000
_cell.length_c   1.000
_cell.angle_alpha   90.00
_cell.angle_beta   90.00
_cell.angle_gamma   90.00
#
_symmetry.space_group_name_H-M   'P 1'
#
loop_
_entity.id
_entity.type
_entity.pdbx_description
1 polymer ?
#
loop_
_entity_poly.entity_id
_entity_poly.type
_entity_poly.pdbx_seq_one_letter_code
_entity_poly.pdbx_strand_id
1 'polypeptide(L)'
;VVLAVVCCARDDGSLVAMRGMNTEVSLPSGSLCAERAGIARAATEFFHANTIKVIAVVDPSGDIAPLWPCEVCQSWLSKLRDQSPRITVVAFPAKENDFQRVVVRRNGKDVRPPTSVSARSSLKQVVEIAR
;
A
#
# COMPACT_ATOMS: atom_id res chain seq x y z
N VAL A 1 -8.43 14.04 1.69
CA VAL A 1 -8.38 12.98 0.65
C VAL A 1 -7.18 12.11 0.98
N VAL A 2 -7.31 10.80 0.87
CA VAL A 2 -6.25 9.83 1.10
C VAL A 2 -5.96 9.12 -0.21
N LEU A 3 -4.68 8.89 -0.50
CA LEU A 3 -4.23 8.18 -1.69
C LEU A 3 -3.51 6.89 -1.29
N ALA A 4 -3.62 5.88 -2.16
CA ALA A 4 -2.90 4.63 -2.04
C ALA A 4 -2.31 4.17 -3.37
N VAL A 5 -1.22 3.42 -3.30
CA VAL A 5 -0.65 2.66 -4.41
C VAL A 5 -0.53 1.20 -4.00
N VAL A 6 -1.15 0.31 -4.78
CA VAL A 6 -1.10 -1.14 -4.59
C VAL A 6 -0.24 -1.75 -5.69
N CYS A 7 0.91 -2.29 -5.32
CA CYS A 7 1.82 -2.94 -6.25
C CYS A 7 1.55 -4.44 -6.31
N CYS A 8 1.28 -4.93 -7.52
CA CYS A 8 1.06 -6.35 -7.80
C CYS A 8 2.18 -6.89 -8.69
N ALA A 9 2.57 -8.14 -8.48
CA ALA A 9 3.52 -8.85 -9.35
C ALA A 9 2.79 -9.54 -10.50
N ARG A 10 3.36 -9.44 -11.71
CA ARG A 10 3.00 -10.27 -12.85
C ARG A 10 3.83 -11.57 -12.86
N ASP A 11 3.41 -12.51 -13.69
CA ASP A 11 4.09 -13.81 -13.85
C ASP A 11 5.53 -13.67 -14.37
N ASP A 12 5.81 -12.63 -15.14
CA ASP A 12 7.14 -12.27 -15.62
C ASP A 12 8.04 -11.63 -14.55
N GLY A 13 7.53 -11.49 -13.32
CA GLY A 13 8.21 -10.87 -12.19
C GLY A 13 8.27 -9.34 -12.24
N SER A 14 7.67 -8.70 -13.24
CA SER A 14 7.48 -7.25 -13.28
C SER A 14 6.40 -6.81 -12.29
N LEU A 15 6.46 -5.56 -11.84
CA LEU A 15 5.41 -4.99 -11.00
C LEU A 15 4.54 -3.99 -11.76
N VAL A 16 3.27 -3.98 -11.39
CA VAL A 16 2.28 -2.99 -11.80
C VAL A 16 1.74 -2.29 -10.57
N ALA A 17 1.56 -0.97 -10.68
CA ALA A 17 1.06 -0.13 -9.61
C ALA A 17 -0.39 0.30 -9.91
N MET A 18 -1.30 -0.04 -9.01
CA MET A 18 -2.70 0.38 -9.05
C MET A 18 -2.90 1.55 -8.11
N ARG A 19 -3.60 2.59 -8.58
CA ARG A 19 -3.91 3.78 -7.77
C ARG A 19 -5.24 3.58 -7.04
N GLY A 20 -5.30 4.05 -5.81
CA GLY A 20 -6.51 4.12 -5.00
C GLY A 20 -6.67 5.51 -4.39
N MET A 21 -7.92 5.93 -4.24
CA MET A 21 -8.32 7.16 -3.55
C MET A 21 -9.51 6.82 -2.66
N ASN A 22 -9.61 7.43 -1.47
CA ASN A 22 -10.79 7.23 -0.64
C ASN A 22 -12.02 7.85 -1.31
N THR A 23 -13.16 7.17 -1.18
CA THR A 23 -14.46 7.66 -1.64
C THR A 23 -15.40 7.67 -0.46
N GLU A 24 -15.92 8.85 -0.14
CA GLU A 24 -16.94 9.02 0.90
C GLU A 24 -18.31 9.11 0.23
N VAL A 25 -19.32 8.49 0.84
CA VAL A 25 -20.72 8.63 0.43
C VAL A 25 -21.57 8.87 1.67
N SER A 26 -22.77 9.43 1.51
CA SER A 26 -23.67 9.77 2.63
C SER A 26 -24.33 8.56 3.33
N LEU A 27 -23.67 7.40 3.32
CA LEU A 27 -24.14 6.16 3.93
C LEU A 27 -23.05 5.57 4.85
N PRO A 28 -23.38 5.14 6.08
CA PRO A 28 -22.39 4.69 7.07
C PRO A 28 -21.44 3.58 6.60
N SER A 29 -21.90 2.71 5.70
CA SER A 29 -21.14 1.57 5.17
C SER A 29 -20.68 1.75 3.71
N GLY A 30 -20.99 2.89 3.09
CA GLY A 30 -20.69 3.12 1.68
C GLY A 30 -19.29 3.69 1.43
N SER A 31 -18.61 4.20 2.47
CA SER A 31 -17.27 4.76 2.32
C SER A 31 -16.20 3.68 2.06
N LEU A 32 -15.32 3.97 1.10
CA LEU A 32 -14.21 3.11 0.70
C LEU A 32 -12.88 3.81 1.00
N CYS A 33 -12.01 3.15 1.77
CA CYS A 33 -10.67 3.65 2.03
C CYS A 33 -9.78 3.50 0.80
N ALA A 34 -8.74 4.33 0.67
CA ALA A 34 -7.89 4.36 -0.51
C ALA A 34 -7.20 3.02 -0.80
N GLU A 35 -6.78 2.30 0.23
CA GLU A 35 -6.15 0.98 0.13
C GLU A 35 -7.12 -0.03 -0.47
N ARG A 36 -8.37 -0.04 0.02
CA ARG A 36 -9.44 -0.92 -0.50
C ARG A 36 -9.79 -0.56 -1.94
N ALA A 37 -9.79 0.73 -2.29
CA ALA A 37 -9.99 1.16 -3.67
C ALA A 37 -8.88 0.64 -4.61
N GLY A 38 -7.61 0.72 -4.18
CA GLY A 38 -6.48 0.19 -4.95
C GLY A 38 -6.50 -1.34 -5.07
N ILE A 39 -6.87 -2.05 -4.00
CA ILE A 39 -7.04 -3.52 -4.03
C ILE A 39 -8.17 -3.91 -4.97
N ALA A 40 -9.32 -3.23 -4.90
CA ALA A 40 -10.44 -3.47 -5.80
C ALA A 40 -10.04 -3.22 -7.25
N ARG A 41 -9.29 -2.14 -7.53
CA ARG A 41 -8.76 -1.88 -8.87
C ARG A 41 -7.87 -3.02 -9.36
N ALA A 42 -6.96 -3.52 -8.53
CA ALA A 42 -6.12 -4.67 -8.87
C ALA A 42 -6.98 -5.90 -9.23
N ALA A 43 -8.02 -6.18 -8.45
CA ALA A 43 -8.94 -7.28 -8.71
C ALA A 43 -9.70 -7.11 -10.04
N THR A 44 -10.10 -5.88 -10.42
CA THR A 44 -10.73 -5.63 -11.74
C THR A 44 -9.79 -5.88 -12.92
N GLU A 45 -8.48 -5.85 -12.69
CA GLU A 45 -7.45 -6.20 -13.66
C GLU A 45 -6.95 -7.64 -13.49
N PHE A 46 -7.73 -8.49 -12.80
CA PHE A 46 -7.44 -9.92 -12.58
C PHE A 46 -6.16 -10.22 -11.78
N PHE A 47 -5.65 -9.27 -11.02
CA PHE A 47 -4.59 -9.53 -10.04
C PHE A 47 -5.19 -10.20 -8.80
N HIS A 48 -4.78 -11.44 -8.54
CA HIS A 48 -5.18 -12.20 -7.36
C HIS A 48 -4.47 -11.69 -6.09
N ALA A 49 -5.05 -11.96 -4.92
CA ALA A 49 -4.49 -11.50 -3.64
C ALA A 49 -3.03 -11.93 -3.40
N ASN A 50 -2.64 -13.13 -3.84
CA ASN A 50 -1.26 -13.65 -3.78
C ASN A 50 -0.23 -12.83 -4.59
N THR A 51 -0.69 -12.05 -5.57
CA THR A 51 0.15 -11.18 -6.39
C THR A 51 0.42 -9.84 -5.71
N ILE A 52 -0.40 -9.44 -4.72
CA ILE A 52 -0.25 -8.17 -4.02
C ILE A 52 1.00 -8.23 -3.14
N LYS A 53 1.89 -7.26 -3.37
CA LYS A 53 3.22 -7.19 -2.76
C LYS A 53 3.34 -6.04 -1.78
N VAL A 54 2.95 -4.85 -2.21
CA VAL A 54 3.11 -3.62 -1.44
C VAL A 54 1.86 -2.77 -1.50
N ILE A 55 1.51 -2.14 -0.39
CA ILE A 55 0.47 -1.12 -0.30
C ILE A 55 1.08 0.10 0.36
N ALA A 56 1.26 1.16 -0.42
CA ALA A 56 1.67 2.46 0.10
C ALA A 56 0.45 3.34 0.31
N VAL A 57 0.35 4.04 1.44
CA VAL A 57 -0.75 4.97 1.72
C VAL A 57 -0.21 6.31 2.18
N VAL A 58 -0.88 7.40 1.80
CA VAL A 58 -0.47 8.76 2.13
C VAL A 58 -1.69 9.68 2.27
N ASP A 59 -1.59 10.59 3.23
CA ASP A 59 -2.40 11.80 3.29
C ASP A 59 -1.63 12.94 2.60
N PRO A 60 -2.03 13.39 1.39
CA PRO A 60 -1.28 14.40 0.64
C PRO A 60 -1.21 15.78 1.32
N SER A 61 -2.09 16.09 2.28
CA SER A 61 -1.97 17.32 3.07
C SER A 61 -0.93 17.19 4.20
N GLY A 62 -0.52 15.96 4.51
CA GLY A 62 0.40 15.68 5.60
C GLY A 62 -0.21 15.87 7.00
N ASP A 63 -1.53 16.07 7.11
CA ASP A 63 -2.18 16.25 8.41
C ASP A 63 -2.05 14.98 9.26
N ILE A 64 -2.03 13.82 8.61
CA ILE A 64 -1.75 12.52 9.24
C ILE A 64 -0.49 11.89 8.62
N ALA A 65 0.62 11.92 9.36
CA ALA A 65 1.88 11.30 8.95
C ALA A 65 2.61 10.66 10.16
N PRO A 66 2.96 9.36 10.13
CA PRO A 66 2.61 8.37 9.10
C PRO A 66 1.14 7.98 9.16
N LEU A 67 0.49 7.93 7.99
CA LEU A 67 -0.85 7.36 7.84
C LEU A 67 -0.74 5.83 7.74
N TRP A 68 -1.37 5.12 8.66
CA TRP A 68 -1.51 3.67 8.59
C TRP A 68 -2.92 3.26 8.16
N PRO A 69 -3.08 2.07 7.57
CA PRO A 69 -4.41 1.54 7.29
C PRO A 69 -5.28 1.50 8.54
N CYS A 70 -6.53 1.94 8.40
CA CYS A 70 -7.49 1.91 9.50
C CYS A 70 -7.83 0.47 9.89
N GLU A 71 -8.52 0.28 11.03
CA GLU A 71 -8.85 -1.05 11.56
C GLU A 71 -9.61 -1.94 10.56
N VAL A 72 -10.52 -1.36 9.77
CA VAL A 72 -11.24 -2.09 8.72
C VAL A 72 -10.29 -2.56 7.61
N CYS A 73 -9.39 -1.69 7.16
CA CYS A 73 -8.37 -2.06 6.19
C CYS A 73 -7.41 -3.11 6.75
N GLN A 74 -7.00 -3.01 8.01
CA GLN A 74 -6.15 -4.00 8.66
C GLN A 74 -6.80 -5.37 8.73
N SER A 75 -8.10 -5.44 9.06
CA SER A 75 -8.86 -6.70 9.03
C SER A 75 -8.89 -7.32 7.63
N TRP A 76 -9.09 -6.50 6.59
CA TRP A 76 -8.98 -6.95 5.20
C TRP A 76 -7.59 -7.48 4.86
N LEU A 77 -6.55 -6.74 5.21
CA LEU A 77 -5.16 -7.14 4.97
C LEU A 77 -4.81 -8.44 5.69
N SER A 78 -5.38 -8.69 6.87
CA SER A 78 -5.20 -9.97 7.56
C SER A 78 -5.69 -11.14 6.71
N LYS A 79 -6.87 -11.03 6.10
CA LYS A 79 -7.43 -12.09 5.22
C LYS A 79 -6.64 -12.26 3.93
N LEU A 80 -6.16 -11.15 3.36
CA LEU A 80 -5.32 -11.22 2.15
C LEU A 80 -3.96 -11.87 2.44
N ARG A 81 -3.44 -11.69 3.65
CA ARG A 81 -2.16 -12.31 4.07
C ARG A 81 -2.21 -13.83 4.14
N ASP A 82 -3.38 -14.43 4.28
CA ASP A 82 -3.54 -15.89 4.18
C ASP A 82 -3.10 -16.41 2.80
N GLN A 83 -3.24 -15.59 1.75
CA GLN A 83 -2.82 -15.89 0.38
C GLN A 83 -1.50 -15.20 -0.01
N SER A 84 -1.15 -14.09 0.65
CA SER A 84 0.09 -13.34 0.43
C SER A 84 0.75 -12.94 1.75
N PRO A 85 1.49 -13.85 2.40
CA PRO A 85 2.07 -13.61 3.73
C PRO A 85 3.10 -12.47 3.78
N ARG A 86 3.56 -12.01 2.61
CA ARG A 86 4.58 -10.97 2.45
C ARG A 86 4.03 -9.59 2.10
N ILE A 87 2.69 -9.39 2.11
CA ILE A 87 2.11 -8.05 1.92
C ILE A 87 2.74 -7.08 2.90
N THR A 88 3.38 -6.06 2.33
CA THR A 88 4.12 -5.05 3.05
C THR A 88 3.40 -3.72 2.92
N VAL A 89 3.12 -3.07 4.04
CA VAL A 89 2.48 -1.75 4.08
C VAL A 89 3.57 -0.70 4.23
N VAL A 90 3.49 0.36 3.42
CA VAL A 90 4.43 1.48 3.42
C VAL A 90 3.67 2.75 3.78
N ALA A 91 4.21 3.51 4.73
CA ALA A 91 3.72 4.83 5.10
C ALA A 91 4.87 5.85 5.12
N PHE A 92 4.53 7.13 5.12
CA PHE A 92 5.48 8.23 4.98
C PHE A 92 5.51 9.07 6.25
N PRO A 93 6.67 9.27 6.89
CA PRO A 93 6.76 9.82 8.24
C PRO A 93 6.65 11.35 8.34
N ALA A 94 6.70 12.08 7.22
CA ALA A 94 6.78 13.54 7.22
C ALA A 94 5.57 14.20 6.55
N LYS A 95 5.27 15.42 7.00
CA LYS A 95 4.29 16.35 6.42
C LYS A 95 4.64 16.78 5.00
N GLU A 96 5.93 16.82 4.71
CA GLU A 96 6.45 17.16 3.39
C GLU A 96 6.50 15.89 2.54
N ASN A 97 6.22 16.02 1.25
CA ASN A 97 6.27 14.97 0.22
C ASN A 97 7.69 14.40 -0.01
N ASP A 98 8.49 14.26 1.05
CA ASP A 98 9.74 13.52 1.07
C ASP A 98 9.44 12.01 1.02
N PHE A 99 9.12 11.54 -0.18
CA PHE A 99 8.93 10.13 -0.48
C PHE A 99 10.24 9.31 -0.43
N GLN A 100 11.36 9.91 -0.02
CA GLN A 100 12.62 9.18 0.16
C GLN A 100 12.68 8.48 1.51
N ARG A 101 11.92 8.96 2.51
CA ARG A 101 11.84 8.35 3.83
C ARG A 101 10.53 7.58 3.93
N VAL A 102 10.64 6.29 4.20
CA VAL A 102 9.49 5.42 4.37
C VAL A 102 9.58 4.70 5.70
N VAL A 103 8.43 4.44 6.30
CA VAL A 103 8.28 3.49 7.40
C VAL A 103 7.47 2.31 6.89
N VAL A 104 7.88 1.10 7.28
CA VAL A 104 7.38 -0.12 6.68
C VAL A 104 6.80 -1.00 7.77
N ARG A 105 5.62 -1.57 7.52
CA ARG A 105 4.96 -2.52 8.40
C ARG A 105 4.67 -3.82 7.67
N ARG A 106 5.14 -4.94 8.23
CA ARG A 106 4.84 -6.30 7.77
C ARG A 106 4.24 -7.07 8.92
N ASN A 107 3.07 -7.68 8.70
CA ASN A 107 2.36 -8.48 9.71
C ASN A 107 2.18 -7.76 11.06
N GLY A 108 1.82 -6.47 11.01
CA GLY A 108 1.59 -5.65 12.20
C GLY A 108 2.84 -5.15 12.91
N LYS A 109 4.05 -5.54 12.47
CA LYS A 109 5.32 -5.12 13.06
C LYS A 109 6.04 -4.12 12.19
N ASP A 110 6.55 -3.06 12.80
CA ASP A 110 7.41 -2.10 12.13
C ASP A 110 8.74 -2.78 11.78
N VAL A 111 9.14 -2.66 10.52
CA VAL A 111 10.37 -3.26 9.99
C VAL A 111 11.24 -2.17 9.39
N ARG A 112 12.57 -2.32 9.54
CA ARG A 112 13.51 -1.38 8.96
C ARG A 112 13.35 -1.40 7.42
N PRO A 113 13.18 -0.24 6.76
CA PRO A 113 13.23 -0.18 5.31
C PRO A 113 14.60 -0.69 4.84
N PRO A 114 14.68 -1.48 3.76
CA PRO A 114 15.96 -1.87 3.22
C PRO A 114 16.76 -0.62 2.84
N THR A 115 18.04 -0.65 3.20
CA THR A 115 18.97 0.48 3.05
C THR A 115 19.35 0.66 1.59
N SER A 116 18.46 1.23 0.77
CA SER A 116 18.75 1.91 -0.50
C SER A 116 17.43 2.25 -1.20
N VAL A 117 16.85 3.40 -0.87
CA VAL A 117 15.87 4.04 -1.75
C VAL A 117 16.52 5.32 -2.24
N SER A 118 17.46 5.18 -3.19
CA SER A 118 17.99 6.35 -3.90
C SER A 118 16.93 6.84 -4.88
N ALA A 119 16.75 8.16 -4.95
CA ALA A 119 15.62 8.86 -5.57
C ALA A 119 15.41 8.68 -7.09
N ARG A 120 16.04 7.69 -7.74
CA ARG A 120 15.90 7.39 -9.18
C ARG A 120 15.46 5.94 -9.49
N SER A 121 15.14 5.13 -8.50
CA SER A 121 14.78 3.71 -8.67
C SER A 121 13.57 3.27 -7.82
N SER A 122 12.72 4.21 -7.43
CA SER A 122 11.78 4.14 -6.31
C SER A 122 10.65 3.09 -6.39
N LEU A 123 10.40 2.47 -7.55
CA LEU A 123 9.47 1.32 -7.64
C LEU A 123 10.19 -0.02 -7.71
N LYS A 124 11.33 -0.12 -8.42
CA LYS A 124 12.08 -1.37 -8.63
C LYS A 124 12.66 -1.96 -7.34
N GLN A 125 13.07 -1.12 -6.39
CA GLN A 125 13.67 -1.60 -5.13
C GLN A 125 12.62 -1.99 -4.09
N VAL A 126 11.44 -1.35 -4.10
CA VAL A 126 10.29 -1.78 -3.28
C VAL A 126 9.82 -3.19 -3.68
N VAL A 127 10.01 -3.57 -4.95
CA VAL A 127 9.76 -4.94 -5.47
C VAL A 127 10.66 -5.99 -4.84
N GLU A 128 11.94 -5.66 -4.66
CA GLU A 128 12.94 -6.60 -4.15
C GLU A 128 12.66 -6.99 -2.70
N ILE A 129 12.00 -6.11 -1.94
CA ILE A 129 11.48 -6.33 -0.58
C ILE A 129 10.37 -7.39 -0.56
N ALA A 130 9.61 -7.50 -1.66
CA ALA A 130 8.38 -8.26 -1.75
C ALA A 130 8.47 -9.54 -2.59
N ARG A 131 9.67 -9.86 -3.10
CA ARG A 131 10.04 -11.22 -3.48
C ARG A 131 10.21 -12.08 -2.23
#